data_AF-A0A816GT92-F1
#
_entry.id   AF-A0A816GT92-F1
#
_cell.length_a   1.000
_cell.length_b   1.000
_cell.length_c   1.000
_cell.angle_alpha   90.00
_cell.angle_beta   90.00
_cell.angle_gamma   90.00
#
_symmetry.space_group_name_H-M   'P 1'
#
loop_
_entity.id
_entity.type
_entity.pdbx_description
1 polymer ?
#
loop_
_entity_poly.entity_id
_entity_poly.type
_entity_poly.pdbx_seq_one_letter_code
_entity_poly.pdbx_strand_id
1 'polypeptide(L)'
;MNSITSGEITNLLANDANQIQLVAIFFNDMWIGPIHLILVICVFYYFVKYIAFIAIGYSAFLLLIQPLYSLMFVSIRTKILQITDERIKIMSEIIKSMRIVKMYCWETAFIQKICLIRKREIIQYTFYAICNCIQVIFSHNYTTLIFLMMYGTMWSLNIRLDTRFFCYNFLFVGLYEIARKRIEKFLLLDECERDNRLLSSSHLEISSSNKIEITNNITQEVQVKCNLKEAHWEKNGVFKLQNIIFDAHPGDLICIIGAVGSGKSSLLQTLTGE
;
A
#
# COMPACT_ATOMS: atom_id res chain seq x y z
N MET A 1 -19.59 -16.99 -7.20
CA MET A 1 -18.83 -15.93 -6.51
C MET A 1 -17.31 -16.10 -6.72
N ASN A 2 -16.85 -16.60 -7.88
CA ASN A 2 -15.42 -16.92 -8.11
C ASN A 2 -14.69 -15.86 -8.93
N SER A 3 -15.17 -14.62 -8.95
CA SER A 3 -14.55 -13.55 -9.74
C SER A 3 -13.45 -12.79 -8.99
N ILE A 4 -13.14 -13.17 -7.75
CA ILE A 4 -12.08 -12.56 -6.97
C ILE A 4 -11.12 -13.69 -6.60
N THR A 5 -9.94 -13.65 -7.18
CA THR A 5 -8.88 -14.62 -6.95
C THR A 5 -8.38 -14.45 -5.51
N SER A 6 -8.03 -15.54 -4.81
CA SER A 6 -7.46 -15.41 -3.44
C SER A 6 -6.27 -14.45 -3.39
N GLY A 7 -5.49 -14.35 -4.48
CA GLY A 7 -4.38 -13.40 -4.62
C GLY A 7 -4.82 -11.93 -4.73
N GLU A 8 -6.00 -11.65 -5.29
CA GLU A 8 -6.55 -10.29 -5.35
C GLU A 8 -7.05 -9.84 -3.98
N ILE A 9 -7.68 -10.75 -3.22
CA ILE A 9 -8.11 -10.48 -1.84
C ILE A 9 -6.90 -10.17 -0.96
N THR A 10 -5.83 -10.98 -1.06
CA THR A 10 -4.63 -10.75 -0.27
C THR A 10 -3.91 -9.48 -0.68
N ASN A 11 -3.86 -9.15 -1.98
CA ASN A 11 -3.29 -7.89 -2.44
C ASN A 11 -4.10 -6.67 -1.98
N LEU A 12 -5.44 -6.74 -2.03
CA LEU A 12 -6.32 -5.69 -1.54
C LEU A 12 -6.12 -5.45 -0.04
N LEU A 13 -6.09 -6.52 0.76
CA LEU A 13 -5.85 -6.43 2.21
C LEU A 13 -4.43 -5.95 2.54
N ALA A 14 -3.41 -6.36 1.79
CA ALA A 14 -2.03 -6.03 2.13
C ALA A 14 -1.57 -4.68 1.59
N ASN A 15 -1.98 -4.30 0.39
CA ASN A 15 -1.52 -3.07 -0.26
C ASN A 15 -2.53 -1.93 -0.11
N ASP A 16 -3.81 -2.18 -0.38
CA ASP A 16 -4.79 -1.10 -0.47
C ASP A 16 -5.25 -0.64 0.93
N ALA A 17 -5.34 -1.56 1.90
CA ALA A 17 -5.62 -1.19 3.29
C ALA A 17 -4.55 -0.22 3.85
N ASN A 18 -3.27 -0.46 3.54
CA ASN A 18 -2.18 0.44 3.92
C ASN A 18 -2.29 1.83 3.27
N GLN A 19 -2.72 1.88 2.00
CA GLN A 19 -2.95 3.16 1.33
C GLN A 19 -4.13 3.93 1.95
N ILE A 20 -5.21 3.25 2.29
CA ILE A 20 -6.38 3.85 2.94
C ILE A 20 -6.00 4.43 4.30
N GLN A 21 -5.18 3.71 5.08
CA GLN A 21 -4.68 4.20 6.36
C GLN A 21 -3.91 5.53 6.22
N LEU A 22 -3.04 5.64 5.21
CA LEU A 22 -2.32 6.88 4.93
C LEU A 22 -3.29 8.02 4.58
N VAL A 23 -4.30 7.77 3.75
CA VAL A 23 -5.32 8.78 3.42
C VAL A 23 -6.08 9.23 4.66
N ALA A 24 -6.42 8.31 5.57
CA ALA A 24 -7.13 8.64 6.80
C ALA A 24 -6.31 9.58 7.71
N ILE A 25 -4.98 9.42 7.78
CA ILE A 25 -4.09 10.31 8.53
C ILE A 25 -4.14 11.74 7.97
N PHE A 26 -4.13 11.91 6.64
CA PHE A 26 -4.11 13.23 6.00
C PHE A 26 -5.50 13.84 5.78
N PHE A 27 -6.58 13.07 5.96
CA PHE A 27 -7.94 13.54 5.74
C PHE A 27 -8.27 14.77 6.60
N ASN A 28 -7.77 14.79 7.84
CA ASN A 28 -7.97 15.90 8.77
C ASN A 28 -7.29 17.20 8.28
N ASP A 29 -6.09 17.09 7.70
CA ASP A 29 -5.34 18.24 7.18
C ASP A 29 -6.06 18.92 6.01
N MET A 30 -6.84 18.17 5.23
CA MET A 30 -7.52 18.68 4.03
C MET A 30 -8.49 19.83 4.32
N TRP A 31 -9.26 19.76 5.40
CA TRP A 31 -10.27 20.78 5.75
C TRP A 31 -9.77 21.79 6.78
N ILE A 32 -8.83 21.41 7.64
CA ILE A 32 -8.20 22.34 8.60
C ILE A 32 -7.26 23.31 7.89
N GLY A 33 -6.57 22.90 6.82
CA GLY A 33 -5.66 23.75 6.05
C GLY A 33 -6.27 25.09 5.60
N PRO A 34 -7.41 25.09 4.88
CA PRO A 34 -8.09 26.32 4.46
C PRO A 34 -8.51 27.22 5.63
N ILE A 35 -9.02 26.63 6.72
CA ILE A 35 -9.42 27.37 7.92
C ILE A 35 -8.21 28.05 8.55
N HIS A 36 -7.09 27.33 8.65
CA HIS A 36 -5.83 27.85 9.19
C HIS A 36 -5.28 29.00 8.31
N LEU A 37 -5.35 28.86 6.99
CA LEU A 37 -4.91 29.89 6.05
C LEU A 37 -5.71 31.19 6.21
N ILE A 38 -7.04 31.10 6.32
CA ILE A 38 -7.91 32.27 6.53
C ILE A 38 -7.57 32.95 7.86
N LEU A 39 -7.40 32.18 8.94
CA LEU A 39 -7.07 32.70 10.26
C LEU A 39 -5.72 33.44 10.25
N VAL A 40 -4.69 32.85 9.62
CA VAL A 40 -3.38 33.50 9.48
C VAL A 40 -3.49 34.81 8.71
N ILE A 41 -4.24 34.85 7.61
CA ILE A 41 -4.46 36.10 6.85
C ILE A 41 -5.14 37.17 7.72
N CYS A 42 -6.18 36.80 8.47
CA CYS A 42 -6.89 37.74 9.36
C CYS A 42 -5.96 38.31 10.45
N VAL A 43 -5.18 37.46 11.11
CA VAL A 43 -4.23 37.88 12.16
C VAL A 43 -3.15 38.78 11.57
N PHE A 44 -2.54 38.39 10.45
CA PHE A 44 -1.50 39.19 9.80
C PHE A 44 -2.02 40.54 9.29
N TYR A 45 -3.25 40.58 8.76
CA TYR A 45 -3.88 41.83 8.37
C TYR A 45 -4.05 42.78 9.57
N TYR A 46 -4.45 42.27 10.73
CA TYR A 46 -4.62 43.06 11.95
C TYR A 46 -3.30 43.61 12.50
N PHE A 47 -2.24 42.81 12.56
CA PHE A 47 -0.96 43.20 13.16
C PHE A 47 -0.01 43.93 12.21
N VAL A 48 0.05 43.52 10.94
CA VAL A 48 1.12 43.89 10.00
C VAL A 48 0.60 44.69 8.79
N LYS A 49 -0.73 44.82 8.66
CA LYS A 49 -1.42 45.61 7.62
C LYS A 49 -0.92 45.25 6.22
N TYR A 50 -0.41 46.23 5.47
CA TYR A 50 -0.08 46.09 4.04
C TYR A 50 1.09 45.13 3.75
N ILE A 51 2.01 44.95 4.69
CA ILE A 51 3.17 44.06 4.48
C ILE A 51 2.74 42.58 4.44
N ALA A 52 1.58 42.23 5.02
CA ALA A 52 1.03 40.89 4.96
C ALA A 52 0.77 40.42 3.51
N PHE A 53 0.40 41.33 2.60
CA PHE A 53 0.15 40.99 1.20
C PHE A 53 1.40 40.49 0.47
N ILE A 54 2.59 40.93 0.87
CA ILE A 54 3.86 40.44 0.29
C ILE A 54 4.11 39.00 0.71
N ALA A 55 3.90 38.67 1.99
CA ALA A 55 4.03 37.31 2.50
C ALA A 55 2.98 36.36 1.87
N ILE A 56 1.75 36.83 1.69
CA ILE A 56 0.67 36.09 1.03
C ILE A 56 0.98 35.89 -0.46
N GLY A 57 1.52 36.90 -1.15
CA GLY A 57 1.94 36.78 -2.55
C GLY A 57 3.06 35.77 -2.71
N TYR A 58 4.05 35.79 -1.83
CA TYR A 58 5.15 34.82 -1.85
C TYR A 58 4.67 33.40 -1.51
N SER A 59 3.77 33.22 -0.53
CA SER A 59 3.21 31.90 -0.22
C SER A 59 2.33 31.35 -1.35
N ALA A 60 1.53 32.19 -2.01
CA ALA A 60 0.77 31.82 -3.19
C ALA A 60 1.69 31.41 -4.36
N PHE A 61 2.78 32.14 -4.58
CA PHE A 61 3.79 31.79 -5.58
C PHE A 61 4.44 30.42 -5.29
N LEU A 62 4.79 30.14 -4.02
CA LEU A 62 5.31 28.84 -3.62
C LEU A 62 4.28 27.71 -3.80
N LEU A 63 3.00 27.97 -3.54
CA LEU A 63 1.94 27.00 -3.76
C LEU A 63 1.81 26.65 -5.26
N LEU A 64 1.96 27.64 -6.14
CA LEU A 64 1.93 27.45 -7.59
C LEU A 64 3.14 26.66 -8.13
N ILE A 65 4.29 26.70 -7.47
CA ILE A 65 5.48 25.97 -7.91
C ILE A 65 5.44 24.48 -7.53
N GLN A 66 4.72 24.12 -6.46
CA GLN A 66 4.59 22.72 -6.01
C GLN A 66 4.07 21.74 -7.08
N PRO A 67 3.02 22.03 -7.87
CA PRO A 67 2.56 21.09 -8.91
C PRO A 67 3.62 20.85 -10.00
N LEU A 68 4.46 21.83 -10.32
CA LEU A 68 5.57 21.64 -11.28
C LEU A 68 6.58 20.60 -10.77
N TYR A 69 6.94 20.69 -9.49
CA TYR A 69 7.76 19.66 -8.84
C TYR A 69 7.07 18.31 -8.89
N SER A 70 5.78 18.22 -8.54
CA SER A 70 5.02 16.97 -8.58
C SER A 70 5.08 16.29 -9.96
N LEU A 71 4.86 17.06 -11.03
CA LEU A 71 4.95 16.55 -12.41
C LEU A 71 6.35 16.03 -12.75
N MET A 72 7.40 16.74 -12.31
CA MET A 72 8.79 16.28 -12.47
C MET A 72 9.04 14.95 -11.73
N PHE A 73 8.56 14.82 -10.49
CA PHE A 73 8.70 13.60 -9.69
C PHE A 73 7.98 12.42 -10.33
N VAL A 74 6.78 12.63 -10.86
CA VAL A 74 6.04 11.60 -11.62
C VAL A 74 6.85 11.15 -12.84
N SER A 75 7.43 12.09 -13.61
CA SER A 75 8.26 11.77 -14.78
C SER A 75 9.53 10.99 -14.42
N ILE A 76 10.20 11.32 -13.31
CA ILE A 76 11.36 10.56 -12.84
C ILE A 76 10.93 9.16 -12.40
N ARG A 77 9.83 9.07 -11.64
CA ARG A 77 9.30 7.79 -11.14
C ARG A 77 8.88 6.86 -12.27
N THR A 78 8.25 7.37 -13.33
CA THR A 78 7.89 6.55 -14.49
C THR A 78 9.11 5.99 -15.21
N LYS A 79 10.19 6.78 -15.37
CA LYS A 79 11.46 6.30 -15.94
C LYS A 79 12.09 5.20 -15.09
N ILE A 80 12.08 5.35 -13.77
CA ILE A 80 12.57 4.33 -12.85
C ILE A 80 11.79 3.02 -13.05
N LEU A 81 10.46 3.09 -13.06
CA LEU A 81 9.60 1.92 -13.23
C LEU A 81 9.88 1.21 -14.57
N GLN A 82 10.03 1.95 -15.67
CA GLN A 82 10.36 1.37 -16.98
C GLN A 82 11.68 0.57 -16.96
N ILE A 83 12.72 1.09 -16.30
CA ILE A 83 14.02 0.39 -16.20
C ILE A 83 13.89 -0.83 -15.27
N THR A 84 13.17 -0.69 -14.16
CA THR A 84 12.91 -1.79 -13.22
C THR A 84 12.16 -2.93 -13.93
N ASP A 85 11.15 -2.61 -14.74
CA ASP A 85 10.39 -3.59 -15.51
C ASP A 85 11.25 -4.28 -16.58
N GLU A 86 12.10 -3.53 -17.29
CA GLU A 86 13.09 -4.08 -18.24
C GLU A 86 13.99 -5.12 -17.54
N ARG A 87 14.51 -4.78 -16.36
CA ARG A 87 15.35 -5.68 -15.55
C ARG A 87 14.61 -6.94 -15.14
N ILE A 88 13.39 -6.79 -14.59
CA ILE A 88 12.59 -7.92 -14.10
C ILE A 88 12.22 -8.86 -15.25
N LYS A 89 11.84 -8.29 -16.41
CA LYS A 89 11.53 -9.07 -17.61
C LYS A 89 12.72 -9.91 -18.06
N ILE A 90 13.90 -9.31 -18.23
CA ILE A 90 15.12 -10.01 -18.65
C ILE A 90 15.52 -11.07 -17.63
N MET A 91 15.45 -10.77 -16.34
CA MET A 91 15.71 -11.75 -15.27
C MET A 91 14.76 -12.95 -15.38
N SER A 92 13.46 -12.71 -15.58
CA SER A 92 12.47 -13.78 -15.74
C SER A 92 12.75 -14.65 -16.96
N GLU A 93 13.08 -14.05 -18.11
CA GLU A 93 13.43 -14.79 -19.34
C GLU A 93 14.69 -15.67 -19.17
N ILE A 94 15.70 -15.17 -18.48
CA ILE A 94 16.93 -15.91 -18.18
C ILE A 94 16.65 -17.09 -17.23
N ILE A 95 15.87 -16.88 -16.17
CA ILE A 95 15.51 -17.95 -15.23
C ILE A 95 14.71 -19.05 -15.94
N LYS A 96 13.77 -18.69 -16.82
CA LYS A 96 13.02 -19.65 -17.63
C LYS A 96 13.92 -20.49 -18.55
N SER A 97 15.03 -19.93 -19.02
CA SER A 97 15.98 -20.56 -19.95
C SER A 97 17.29 -21.02 -19.31
N MET A 98 17.33 -21.18 -17.98
CA MET A 98 18.56 -21.37 -17.20
C MET A 98 19.41 -22.58 -17.65
N ARG A 99 18.77 -23.66 -18.12
CA ARG A 99 19.47 -24.85 -18.62
C ARG A 99 20.38 -24.53 -19.81
N ILE A 100 19.91 -23.71 -20.74
CA ILE A 100 20.67 -23.31 -21.94
C ILE A 100 21.83 -22.40 -21.52
N VAL A 101 21.57 -21.44 -20.62
CA VAL A 101 22.58 -20.52 -20.10
C VAL A 101 23.76 -21.27 -19.48
N LYS A 102 23.47 -22.31 -18.69
CA LYS A 102 24.48 -23.19 -18.06
C LYS A 102 25.21 -24.05 -19.10
N MET A 103 24.51 -24.62 -20.07
CA MET A 103 25.10 -25.47 -21.11
C MET A 103 26.15 -24.73 -21.96
N TYR A 104 25.93 -23.44 -22.24
CA TYR A 104 26.86 -22.61 -23.02
C TYR A 104 27.77 -21.73 -22.17
N CYS A 105 27.76 -21.87 -20.83
CA CYS A 105 28.54 -21.05 -19.90
C CYS A 105 28.33 -19.52 -20.07
N TRP A 106 27.14 -19.08 -20.45
CA TRP A 106 26.81 -17.67 -20.72
C TRP A 106 26.50 -16.83 -19.47
N GLU A 107 26.70 -17.39 -18.28
CA GLU A 107 26.34 -16.77 -17.01
C GLU A 107 26.98 -15.39 -16.82
N THR A 108 28.28 -15.29 -17.09
CA THR A 108 29.04 -14.04 -16.92
C THR A 108 28.53 -12.95 -17.86
N ALA A 109 28.22 -13.28 -19.11
CA ALA A 109 27.68 -12.34 -20.09
C ALA A 109 26.30 -11.81 -19.67
N PHE A 110 25.40 -12.69 -19.21
CA PHE A 110 24.07 -12.27 -18.72
C PHE A 110 24.15 -11.45 -17.42
N ILE A 111 25.04 -11.81 -16.49
CA ILE A 111 25.28 -11.03 -15.27
C ILE A 111 25.76 -9.63 -15.62
N GLN A 112 26.71 -9.50 -16.54
CA GLN A 112 27.19 -8.19 -17.00
C GLN A 112 26.06 -7.36 -17.61
N LYS A 113 25.22 -7.97 -18.46
CA LYS A 113 24.04 -7.31 -19.04
C LYS A 113 23.07 -6.80 -17.96
N ILE A 114 22.72 -7.63 -16.98
CA ILE A 114 21.85 -7.25 -15.86
C ILE A 114 22.50 -6.13 -15.02
N CYS A 115 23.81 -6.21 -14.77
CA CYS A 115 24.55 -5.21 -14.02
C CYS A 115 24.53 -3.84 -14.71
N LEU A 116 24.63 -3.79 -16.04
CA LEU A 116 24.50 -2.53 -16.80
C LEU A 116 23.10 -1.91 -16.64
N ILE A 117 22.04 -2.73 -16.69
CA ILE A 117 20.66 -2.26 -16.46
C ILE A 117 20.52 -1.76 -15.01
N ARG A 118 21.03 -2.51 -14.04
CA ARG A 118 21.00 -2.16 -12.62
C ARG A 118 21.74 -0.84 -12.34
N LYS A 119 22.87 -0.60 -13.00
CA LYS A 119 23.59 0.68 -12.91
C LYS A 119 22.73 1.85 -13.42
N ARG A 120 22.08 1.70 -14.58
CA ARG A 120 21.14 2.72 -15.10
C ARG A 120 20.00 2.99 -14.11
N GLU A 121 19.44 1.94 -13.53
CA GLU A 121 18.37 2.03 -12.54
C GLU A 121 18.82 2.79 -11.28
N ILE A 122 19.99 2.45 -10.72
CA ILE A 122 20.54 3.09 -9.52
C ILE A 122 20.81 4.57 -9.75
N ILE A 123 21.33 4.96 -10.92
CA ILE A 123 21.56 6.38 -11.27
C ILE A 123 20.25 7.17 -11.24
N GLN A 124 19.14 6.59 -11.71
CA GLN A 124 17.84 7.26 -11.66
C GLN A 124 17.32 7.34 -10.22
N TYR A 125 17.51 6.31 -9.40
CA TYR A 125 17.16 6.34 -7.97
C TYR A 125 17.99 7.37 -7.19
N THR A 126 19.29 7.49 -7.47
CA THR A 126 20.13 8.50 -6.81
C THR A 126 19.74 9.91 -7.23
N PHE A 127 19.45 10.13 -8.51
CA PHE A 127 18.91 11.40 -8.99
C PHE A 127 17.58 11.74 -8.32
N TYR A 128 16.64 10.79 -8.24
CA TYR A 128 15.38 10.94 -7.53
C TYR A 128 15.59 11.29 -6.05
N ALA A 129 16.50 10.58 -5.36
CA ALA A 129 16.81 10.84 -3.97
C ALA A 129 17.40 12.24 -3.75
N ILE A 130 18.28 12.71 -4.62
CA ILE A 130 18.84 14.06 -4.56
C ILE A 130 17.73 15.11 -4.74
N CYS A 131 16.87 14.94 -5.75
CA CYS A 131 15.71 15.83 -5.95
C CYS A 131 14.80 15.84 -4.72
N ASN A 132 14.55 14.68 -4.12
CA ASN A 132 13.74 14.56 -2.91
C ASN A 132 14.38 15.29 -1.72
N CYS A 133 15.68 15.13 -1.50
CA CYS A 133 16.41 15.85 -0.46
C CYS A 133 16.31 17.37 -0.64
N ILE A 134 16.47 17.87 -1.88
CA ILE A 134 16.33 19.30 -2.18
C ILE A 134 14.91 19.78 -1.85
N GLN A 135 13.88 19.01 -2.24
CA GLN A 135 12.49 19.33 -1.94
C GLN A 135 12.21 19.33 -0.43
N VAL A 136 12.74 18.35 0.32
CA VAL A 136 12.59 18.27 1.78
C VAL A 136 13.26 19.47 2.46
N ILE A 137 14.47 19.83 2.05
CA ILE A 137 15.16 21.02 2.58
C ILE A 137 14.33 22.28 2.31
N PHE A 138 13.83 22.45 1.08
CA PHE A 138 13.02 23.61 0.71
C PHE A 138 11.69 23.66 1.49
N SER A 139 11.00 22.53 1.60
CA SER A 139 9.72 22.41 2.33
C SER A 139 9.84 22.47 3.84
N HIS A 140 11.02 22.26 4.43
CA HIS A 140 11.21 22.53 5.85
C HIS A 140 11.55 24.01 6.12
N ASN A 141 12.16 24.69 5.14
CA ASN A 141 12.64 26.06 5.28
C ASN A 141 11.73 27.14 4.63
N TYR A 142 10.54 26.80 4.13
CA TYR A 142 9.67 27.82 3.50
C TYR A 142 9.26 28.92 4.49
N THR A 143 9.00 28.56 5.75
CA THR A 143 8.59 29.50 6.80
C THR A 143 9.70 30.52 7.07
N THR A 144 10.96 30.08 7.18
CA THR A 144 12.10 30.96 7.42
C THR A 144 12.36 31.88 6.22
N LEU A 145 12.17 31.40 4.99
CA LEU A 145 12.29 32.20 3.76
C LEU A 145 11.21 33.29 3.65
N ILE A 146 9.94 32.99 3.94
CA ILE A 146 8.85 33.98 3.97
C ILE A 146 9.19 35.10 4.95
N PHE A 147 9.66 34.74 6.15
CA PHE A 147 10.02 35.72 7.17
C PHE A 147 11.24 36.57 6.81
N LEU A 148 12.27 35.98 6.18
CA LEU A 148 13.43 36.72 5.70
C LEU A 148 13.03 37.77 4.65
N MET A 149 12.19 37.39 3.70
CA MET A 149 11.65 38.31 2.68
C MET A 149 10.83 39.43 3.32
N MET A 150 9.96 39.10 4.27
CA MET A 150 9.16 40.09 4.99
C MET A 150 10.06 41.10 5.73
N TYR A 151 11.07 40.62 6.46
CA TYR A 151 12.04 41.49 7.14
C TYR A 151 12.82 42.38 6.16
N GLY A 152 13.29 41.83 5.04
CA GLY A 152 14.00 42.60 4.01
C GLY A 152 13.15 43.74 3.42
N THR A 153 11.88 43.47 3.13
CA THR A 153 10.97 44.53 2.63
C THR A 153 10.69 45.60 3.67
N MET A 154 10.61 45.25 4.95
CA MET A 154 10.39 46.22 6.02
C MET A 154 11.62 47.05 6.34
N TRP A 155 12.82 46.46 6.26
CA TRP A 155 14.09 47.20 6.30
C TRP A 155 14.12 48.24 5.18
N SER A 156 13.75 47.85 3.95
CA SER A 156 13.70 48.77 2.81
C SER A 156 12.68 49.90 3.00
N LEU A 157 11.59 49.67 3.73
CA LEU A 157 10.51 50.63 3.96
C LEU A 157 10.69 51.46 5.25
N ASN A 158 11.79 51.27 5.99
CA ASN A 158 12.07 51.95 7.27
C ASN A 158 10.95 51.82 8.33
N ILE A 159 10.21 50.70 8.31
CA ILE A 159 9.16 50.44 9.30
C ILE A 159 9.78 49.71 10.50
N ARG A 160 9.72 50.33 11.69
CA ARG A 160 10.22 49.73 12.93
C ARG A 160 9.28 48.62 13.41
N LEU A 161 9.73 47.38 13.32
CA LEU A 161 9.15 46.25 14.04
C LEU A 161 10.04 45.91 15.23
N ASP A 162 9.42 45.53 16.35
CA ASP A 162 10.14 44.92 17.45
C ASP A 162 10.75 43.59 16.97
N THR A 163 12.08 43.49 16.95
CA THR A 163 12.84 42.27 16.61
C THR A 163 12.41 41.07 17.45
N ARG A 164 11.77 41.30 18.60
CA ARG A 164 11.18 40.29 19.48
C ARG A 164 10.12 39.45 18.76
N PHE A 165 9.33 40.04 17.86
CA PHE A 165 8.30 39.32 17.10
C PHE A 165 8.93 38.21 16.23
N PHE A 166 10.13 38.44 15.69
CA PHE A 166 10.89 37.46 14.91
C PHE A 166 11.36 36.29 15.79
N CYS A 167 11.99 36.59 16.92
CA CYS A 167 12.43 35.55 17.87
C CYS A 167 11.26 34.71 18.37
N TYR A 168 10.12 35.32 18.70
CA TYR A 168 8.94 34.59 19.15
C TYR A 168 8.37 33.67 18.07
N ASN A 169 8.22 34.13 16.83
CA ASN A 169 7.70 33.27 15.75
C ASN A 169 8.63 32.10 15.45
N PHE A 170 9.95 32.32 15.40
CA PHE A 170 10.92 31.25 15.18
C PHE A 170 10.91 30.21 16.32
N LEU A 171 10.88 30.66 17.58
CA LEU A 171 10.74 29.78 18.74
C LEU A 171 9.42 29.02 18.72
N PHE A 172 8.32 29.69 18.38
CA PHE A 172 6.99 29.09 18.40
C PHE A 172 6.83 28.00 17.34
N VAL A 173 7.37 28.23 16.13
CA VAL A 173 7.40 27.23 15.05
C VAL A 173 8.26 26.02 15.47
N GLY A 174 9.43 26.26 16.06
CA GLY A 174 10.30 25.18 16.56
C GLY A 174 9.66 24.35 17.68
N LEU A 175 9.03 25.02 18.66
CA LEU A 175 8.33 24.36 19.77
C LEU A 175 7.11 23.57 19.27
N TYR A 176 6.37 24.12 18.30
CA TYR A 176 5.24 23.44 17.67
C TYR A 176 5.66 22.13 17.01
N GLU A 177 6.75 22.13 16.24
CA GLU A 177 7.26 20.92 15.59
C GLU A 177 7.67 19.84 16.59
N ILE A 178 8.34 20.24 17.68
CA ILE A 178 8.74 19.30 18.75
C ILE A 178 7.50 18.74 19.46
N ALA A 179 6.53 19.59 19.78
CA ALA A 179 5.29 19.18 20.43
C ALA A 179 4.47 18.23 19.55
N ARG A 180 4.32 18.54 18.26
CA ARG A 180 3.63 17.71 17.28
C ARG A 180 4.22 16.30 17.22
N LYS A 181 5.54 16.20 17.02
CA LYS A 181 6.24 14.90 16.94
C LYS A 181 6.13 14.09 18.23
N ARG A 182 6.11 14.75 19.39
CA ARG A 182 5.96 14.09 20.69
C ARG A 182 4.55 13.51 20.88
N ILE A 183 3.52 14.25 20.50
CA ILE A 183 2.12 13.82 20.57
C ILE A 183 1.88 12.69 19.56
N GLU A 184 2.37 12.83 18.34
CA GLU A 184 2.30 11.79 17.31
C GLU A 184 2.95 10.50 17.78
N LYS A 185 4.18 10.57 18.30
CA LYS A 185 4.87 9.41 18.86
C LYS A 185 4.10 8.77 20.02
N PHE A 186 3.42 9.56 20.85
CA PHE A 186 2.59 9.05 21.94
C PHE A 186 1.33 8.34 21.45
N LEU A 187 0.66 8.88 20.42
CA LEU A 187 -0.57 8.32 19.86
C LEU A 187 -0.32 7.09 18.97
N LEU A 188 0.87 6.99 18.37
CA LEU A 188 1.31 5.84 17.57
C LEU A 188 2.08 4.79 18.37
N LEU A 189 2.11 4.89 19.71
CA LEU A 189 2.58 3.78 20.52
C LEU A 189 1.65 2.59 20.27
N ASP A 190 2.22 1.42 19.99
CA ASP A 190 1.47 0.18 20.04
C ASP A 190 0.76 0.12 21.39
N GLU A 191 -0.56 -0.08 21.37
CA GLU A 191 -1.28 -0.34 22.60
C GLU A 191 -0.54 -1.49 23.28
N CYS A 192 -0.01 -1.25 24.49
CA CYS A 192 0.56 -2.32 25.29
C CYS A 192 -0.44 -3.46 25.26
N GLU A 193 -0.04 -4.62 24.72
CA GLU A 193 -0.81 -5.84 24.83
C GLU A 193 -1.25 -5.92 26.28
N ARG A 194 -2.54 -5.67 26.51
CA ARG A 194 -3.13 -5.87 27.83
C ARG A 194 -2.80 -7.29 28.15
N ASP A 195 -1.94 -7.45 29.14
CA ASP A 195 -1.51 -8.70 29.73
C ASP A 195 -2.67 -9.70 29.61
N ASN A 196 -2.55 -10.67 28.69
CA ASN A 196 -3.57 -11.71 28.46
C ASN A 196 -3.82 -12.56 29.73
N ARG A 197 -3.11 -12.25 30.83
CA ARG A 197 -3.36 -12.67 32.21
C ARG A 197 -4.65 -12.14 32.82
N LEU A 198 -5.24 -11.03 32.32
CA LEU A 198 -6.50 -10.49 32.83
C LEU A 198 -7.74 -10.92 32.02
N LEU A 199 -7.57 -11.44 30.81
CA LEU A 199 -8.66 -12.05 30.02
C LEU A 199 -8.75 -13.58 30.20
N SER A 200 -7.71 -14.21 30.77
CA SER A 200 -7.77 -15.62 31.18
C SER A 200 -8.54 -15.82 32.50
N SER A 201 -8.88 -14.76 33.23
CA SER A 201 -9.66 -14.83 34.47
C SER A 201 -11.16 -14.53 34.29
N SER A 202 -11.61 -14.09 33.10
CA SER A 202 -13.03 -13.85 32.80
C SER A 202 -13.67 -14.90 31.89
N HIS A 203 -12.96 -15.97 31.55
CA HIS A 203 -13.55 -17.22 31.04
C HIS A 203 -13.76 -18.23 32.17
N LEU A 204 -14.45 -17.80 33.22
CA LEU A 204 -15.15 -18.71 34.13
C LEU A 204 -16.60 -18.83 33.64
N GLU A 205 -16.92 -20.05 33.23
CA GLU A 205 -18.27 -20.62 33.20
C GLU A 205 -19.31 -19.97 32.26
N ILE A 206 -19.16 -20.24 30.96
CA ILE A 206 -20.35 -20.57 30.15
C ILE A 206 -20.41 -22.09 30.05
N SER A 207 -20.87 -22.68 31.13
CA SER A 207 -21.52 -23.99 31.15
C SER A 207 -22.85 -23.85 30.41
N SER A 208 -22.82 -24.03 29.09
CA SER A 208 -24.01 -24.43 28.33
C SER A 208 -23.58 -25.34 27.20
N SER A 209 -23.51 -26.63 27.54
CA SER A 209 -24.16 -27.69 26.76
C SER A 209 -24.23 -27.43 25.25
N ASN A 210 -23.18 -27.85 24.55
CA ASN A 210 -23.26 -28.76 23.42
C ASN A 210 -21.83 -29.13 23.01
N LYS A 211 -21.19 -29.98 23.83
CA LYS A 211 -20.32 -31.00 23.24
C LYS A 211 -21.22 -31.76 22.29
N ILE A 212 -21.14 -31.47 21.00
CA ILE A 212 -21.55 -32.42 19.99
C ILE A 212 -20.60 -33.60 20.20
N GLU A 213 -21.04 -34.56 21.00
CA GLU A 213 -20.51 -35.90 20.93
C GLU A 213 -20.72 -36.34 19.48
N ILE A 214 -19.66 -36.21 18.66
CA ILE A 214 -19.55 -36.99 17.45
C ILE A 214 -19.46 -38.42 17.94
N THR A 215 -20.62 -39.05 18.09
CA THR A 215 -20.75 -40.48 18.29
C THR A 215 -20.16 -41.10 17.04
N ASN A 216 -18.92 -41.57 17.14
CA ASN A 216 -18.27 -42.39 16.13
C ASN A 216 -18.94 -43.76 16.04
N ASN A 217 -20.22 -43.79 15.70
CA ASN A 217 -20.95 -44.97 15.25
C ASN A 217 -20.97 -44.99 13.71
N ILE A 218 -19.83 -44.68 13.07
CA ILE A 218 -19.65 -44.93 11.63
C ILE A 218 -19.03 -46.33 11.49
N THR A 219 -19.82 -47.36 11.84
CA THR A 219 -19.69 -48.70 11.27
C THR A 219 -20.75 -48.87 10.18
N GLN A 220 -20.88 -47.84 9.34
CA GLN A 220 -21.54 -48.00 8.05
C GLN A 220 -20.44 -47.86 7.02
N GLU A 221 -20.16 -48.97 6.35
CA GLU A 221 -19.53 -48.99 5.06
C GLU A 221 -20.17 -47.90 4.18
N VAL A 222 -19.50 -46.76 4.05
CA VAL A 222 -20.02 -45.58 3.35
C VAL A 222 -20.08 -45.92 1.87
N GLN A 223 -21.25 -46.37 1.42
CA GLN A 223 -21.54 -46.55 0.01
C GLN A 223 -21.66 -45.17 -0.63
N VAL A 224 -20.79 -44.85 -1.58
CA VAL A 224 -20.87 -43.60 -2.34
C VAL A 224 -21.85 -43.82 -3.49
N LYS A 225 -23.10 -43.39 -3.31
CA LYS A 225 -24.11 -43.34 -4.36
C LYS A 225 -24.14 -41.95 -4.97
N CYS A 226 -23.71 -41.84 -6.23
CA CYS A 226 -23.69 -40.58 -6.93
C CYS A 226 -24.80 -40.57 -7.97
N ASN A 227 -25.77 -39.66 -7.80
CA ASN A 227 -26.81 -39.39 -8.79
C ASN A 227 -26.69 -37.93 -9.22
N LEU A 228 -25.79 -37.69 -10.17
CA LEU A 228 -25.47 -36.35 -10.65
C LEU A 228 -26.24 -36.09 -11.95
N LYS A 229 -27.28 -35.25 -11.84
CA LYS A 229 -28.15 -34.89 -12.97
C LYS A 229 -27.42 -34.00 -13.97
N GLU A 230 -26.95 -32.83 -13.52
CA GLU A 230 -26.18 -31.90 -14.35
C GLU A 230 -25.19 -31.12 -13.49
N ALA A 231 -23.93 -31.02 -13.95
CA ALA A 231 -22.94 -30.09 -13.39
C ALA A 231 -22.31 -29.25 -14.50
N HIS A 232 -22.22 -27.94 -14.27
CA HIS A 232 -21.80 -26.94 -15.23
C HIS A 232 -20.79 -25.98 -14.61
N TRP A 233 -19.74 -25.67 -15.36
CA TRP A 233 -18.85 -24.55 -15.07
C TRP A 233 -19.35 -23.32 -15.85
N GLU A 234 -19.94 -22.33 -15.20
CA GLU A 234 -20.24 -21.03 -15.84
C GLU A 234 -18.94 -20.22 -16.00
N LYS A 235 -18.67 -19.48 -17.10
CA LYS A 235 -19.50 -18.46 -17.76
C LYS A 235 -19.38 -18.41 -19.30
N ASN A 236 -19.00 -19.48 -20.00
CA ASN A 236 -19.03 -19.60 -21.48
C ASN A 236 -18.82 -21.08 -21.89
N GLY A 237 -19.80 -21.93 -21.53
CA GLY A 237 -19.63 -23.37 -21.40
C GLY A 237 -19.60 -24.18 -22.69
N VAL A 238 -18.58 -25.04 -22.83
CA VAL A 238 -18.60 -26.22 -23.70
C VAL A 238 -18.64 -27.52 -22.88
N PHE A 239 -18.22 -27.49 -21.61
CA PHE A 239 -18.04 -28.69 -20.80
C PHE A 239 -19.18 -28.89 -19.78
N LYS A 240 -19.91 -30.01 -19.90
CA LYS A 240 -21.04 -30.40 -19.05
C LYS A 240 -20.89 -31.86 -18.63
N LEU A 241 -20.95 -32.14 -17.32
CA LEU A 241 -21.18 -33.50 -16.83
C LEU A 241 -22.69 -33.70 -16.76
N GLN A 242 -23.21 -34.73 -17.42
CA GLN A 242 -24.64 -35.00 -17.51
C GLN A 242 -24.93 -36.46 -17.19
N ASN A 243 -25.97 -36.68 -16.38
CA ASN A 243 -26.55 -37.99 -16.07
C ASN A 243 -25.53 -39.07 -15.68
N ILE A 244 -24.72 -38.77 -14.65
CA ILE A 244 -23.76 -39.73 -14.09
C ILE A 244 -24.41 -40.43 -12.90
N ILE A 245 -24.64 -41.73 -13.05
CA ILE A 245 -25.14 -42.61 -12.00
C ILE A 245 -24.08 -43.69 -11.78
N PHE A 246 -23.44 -43.68 -10.61
CA PHE A 246 -22.54 -44.75 -10.21
C PHE A 246 -22.66 -45.02 -8.72
N ASP A 247 -22.54 -46.29 -8.36
CA ASP A 247 -22.53 -46.78 -6.99
C ASP A 247 -21.16 -47.40 -6.72
N ALA A 248 -20.52 -46.99 -5.63
CA ALA A 248 -19.21 -47.50 -5.21
C ALA A 248 -19.29 -48.05 -3.78
N HIS A 249 -18.76 -49.25 -3.55
CA HIS A 249 -18.75 -49.90 -2.25
C HIS A 249 -17.36 -49.81 -1.58
N PRO A 250 -17.28 -49.87 -0.25
CA PRO A 250 -16.00 -49.89 0.45
C PRO A 250 -15.17 -51.13 0.10
N GLY A 251 -13.92 -50.91 -0.32
CA GLY A 251 -13.03 -51.97 -0.79
C GLY A 251 -12.95 -52.10 -2.32
N ASP A 252 -13.80 -51.38 -3.07
CA ASP A 252 -13.73 -51.37 -4.54
C ASP A 252 -12.56 -50.52 -5.05
N LEU A 253 -11.78 -51.08 -5.98
CA LEU A 253 -10.80 -50.34 -6.76
C LEU A 253 -11.44 -49.86 -8.07
N ILE A 254 -11.97 -48.64 -8.07
CA ILE A 254 -12.63 -48.06 -9.25
C ILE A 254 -11.64 -47.27 -10.09
N CYS A 255 -11.56 -47.59 -11.39
CA CYS A 255 -10.73 -46.86 -12.34
C CYS A 255 -11.61 -46.04 -13.30
N ILE A 256 -11.33 -44.74 -13.44
CA ILE A 256 -12.03 -43.85 -14.37
C ILE A 256 -11.11 -43.57 -15.56
N ILE A 257 -11.51 -44.04 -16.74
CA ILE A 257 -10.71 -43.94 -17.98
C ILE A 257 -11.49 -43.14 -19.03
N GLY A 258 -10.80 -42.36 -19.85
CA GLY A 258 -11.40 -41.62 -20.96
C GLY A 258 -10.40 -40.72 -21.68
N ALA A 259 -10.80 -40.11 -22.79
CA ALA A 259 -9.97 -39.19 -23.57
C ALA A 259 -9.59 -37.91 -22.80
N VAL A 260 -8.53 -37.21 -23.20
CA VAL A 260 -8.15 -35.92 -22.60
C VAL A 260 -9.30 -34.92 -22.77
N GLY A 261 -9.71 -34.24 -21.69
CA GLY A 261 -10.86 -33.33 -21.70
C GLY A 261 -12.24 -33.99 -21.48
N SER A 262 -12.30 -35.31 -21.25
CA SER A 262 -13.57 -36.03 -21.02
C SER A 262 -14.24 -35.77 -19.67
N GLY A 263 -13.67 -34.94 -18.80
CA GLY A 263 -14.30 -34.62 -17.50
C GLY A 263 -13.85 -35.40 -16.27
N LYS A 264 -12.83 -36.25 -16.38
CA LYS A 264 -12.38 -37.10 -15.26
C LYS A 264 -12.05 -36.30 -13.99
N SER A 265 -11.26 -35.24 -14.12
CA SER A 265 -10.92 -34.36 -12.99
C SER A 265 -12.14 -33.61 -12.45
N SER A 266 -13.04 -33.16 -13.33
CA SER A 266 -14.27 -32.47 -12.92
C SER A 266 -15.25 -33.39 -12.17
N LEU A 267 -15.26 -34.69 -12.49
CA LEU A 267 -16.03 -35.69 -11.75
C LEU A 267 -15.48 -35.87 -10.33
N LEU A 268 -14.16 -35.87 -10.16
CA LEU A 268 -13.55 -35.92 -8.82
C LEU A 268 -13.83 -34.65 -8.02
N GLN A 269 -13.77 -33.47 -8.67
CA GLN A 269 -14.08 -32.19 -8.00
C GLN A 269 -15.53 -32.12 -7.52
N THR A 270 -16.48 -32.60 -8.34
CA THR A 270 -17.89 -32.69 -7.94
C THR A 270 -18.12 -33.67 -6.79
N LEU A 271 -17.33 -34.76 -6.69
CA LEU A 271 -17.37 -35.65 -5.52
C LEU A 271 -16.83 -34.99 -4.25
N THR A 272 -15.84 -34.11 -4.37
CA THR A 272 -15.31 -33.33 -3.24
C THR A 272 -16.15 -32.12 -2.87
N GLY A 273 -17.20 -31.81 -3.65
CA GLY A 273 -18.11 -30.68 -3.41
C GLY A 273 -17.61 -29.33 -3.92
N GLU A 274 -16.62 -29.33 -4.82
CA GLU A 274 -16.19 -28.14 -5.59
C GLU A 274 -17.00 -27.99 -6.88
#